data_AF-A0A353RXX1-F1
#
_entry.id   AF-A0A353RXX1-F1
#
_cell.length_a   1.000
_cell.length_b   1.000
_cell.length_c   1.000
_cell.angle_alpha   90.00
_cell.angle_beta   90.00
_cell.angle_gamma   90.00
#
_symmetry.space_group_name_H-M   'P 1'
#
loop_
_entity.id
_entity.type
_entity.pdbx_description
1 polymer ?
#
loop_
_entity_poly.entity_id
_entity_poly.type
_entity_poly.pdbx_seq_one_letter_code
_entity_poly.pdbx_strand_id
1 'polypeptide(L)'
;MKNLLCLLFTIFILQGCATVKTAQINTGMNKDQVIETWGQPRSIQTAKNSAQRNNFTEKWYYYKQKDGKTKLPEKSIIFEDGKVSYAFIY
;
A
#
# COMPACT_ATOMS: atom_id res chain seq x y z
N MET A 1 44.83 23.45 -28.34
CA MET A 1 44.45 23.67 -26.93
C MET A 1 42.93 23.71 -26.89
N LYS A 2 42.30 22.55 -26.65
CA LYS A 2 41.61 22.17 -25.40
C LYS A 2 40.44 23.09 -25.03
N ASN A 3 39.26 22.46 -25.00
CA ASN A 3 38.12 22.72 -24.12
C ASN A 3 37.22 23.91 -24.51
N LEU A 4 35.89 23.89 -24.43
CA LEU A 4 34.92 22.94 -23.90
C LEU A 4 33.59 23.70 -24.05
N LEU A 5 32.66 23.24 -24.88
CA LEU A 5 31.25 23.65 -24.73
C LEU A 5 30.34 22.61 -25.38
N CYS A 6 30.25 21.44 -24.72
CA CYS A 6 29.11 20.54 -24.86
C CYS A 6 27.86 21.27 -24.33
N LEU A 7 27.23 22.08 -25.18
CA LEU A 7 25.98 22.78 -24.87
C LEU A 7 24.98 22.51 -25.99
N LEU A 8 24.59 21.25 -26.15
CA LEU A 8 23.27 20.90 -26.66
C LEU A 8 22.76 19.75 -25.81
N PHE A 9 22.17 20.14 -24.68
CA PHE A 9 21.32 19.34 -23.83
C PHE A 9 20.21 18.75 -24.72
N THR A 10 20.41 17.52 -25.18
CA THR A 10 19.34 16.65 -25.65
C THR A 10 18.44 16.38 -24.47
N ILE A 11 17.49 17.28 -24.22
CA ILE A 11 16.42 17.06 -23.25
C ILE A 11 15.55 15.97 -23.87
N PHE A 12 15.84 14.74 -23.45
CA PHE A 12 14.92 13.61 -23.51
C PHE A 12 13.64 14.03 -22.79
N ILE A 13 12.64 14.51 -23.53
CA ILE A 13 11.26 14.51 -23.03
C ILE A 13 10.75 13.09 -23.25
N LEU A 14 11.21 12.17 -22.40
CA LEU A 14 10.53 10.89 -22.21
C LEU A 14 9.24 11.25 -21.47
N GLN A 15 8.17 11.46 -22.21
CA GLN A 15 6.82 11.51 -21.65
C GLN A 15 6.50 10.12 -21.11
N GLY A 16 6.97 9.84 -19.90
CA GLY A 16 6.42 8.80 -19.07
C GLY A 16 4.98 9.18 -18.82
N CYS A 17 4.06 8.63 -19.62
CA CYS A 17 2.68 8.49 -19.24
C CYS A 17 2.70 7.73 -17.93
N ALA A 18 2.64 8.46 -16.81
CA ALA A 18 2.39 7.87 -15.51
C ALA A 18 0.99 7.29 -15.59
N THR A 19 0.90 6.04 -16.04
CA THR A 19 -0.24 5.19 -15.76
C THR A 19 -0.37 5.22 -14.24
N VAL A 20 -1.33 6.01 -13.76
CA VAL A 20 -1.77 5.97 -12.38
C VAL A 20 -2.38 4.57 -12.22
N LYS A 21 -1.53 3.58 -11.98
CA LYS A 21 -1.97 2.29 -11.45
C LYS A 21 -2.61 2.68 -10.13
N THR A 22 -3.93 2.72 -10.10
CA THR A 22 -4.67 2.65 -8.86
C THR A 22 -4.15 1.39 -8.19
N ALA A 23 -3.36 1.58 -7.13
CA ALA A 23 -2.66 0.50 -6.46
C ALA A 23 -3.73 -0.38 -5.79
N GLN A 24 -4.16 -1.43 -6.48
CA GLN A 24 -5.25 -2.31 -6.07
C GLN A 24 -4.68 -3.44 -5.21
N ILE A 25 -5.33 -3.67 -4.07
CA ILE A 25 -5.03 -4.81 -3.21
C ILE A 25 -5.85 -5.99 -3.70
N ASN A 26 -5.16 -7.08 -4.02
CA ASN A 26 -5.77 -8.33 -4.46
C ASN A 26 -5.68 -9.39 -3.36
N THR A 27 -6.61 -10.35 -3.39
CA THR A 27 -6.55 -11.53 -2.53
C THR A 27 -5.28 -12.33 -2.78
N GLY A 28 -4.74 -12.95 -1.73
CA GLY A 28 -3.50 -13.71 -1.77
C GLY A 28 -2.20 -12.89 -1.67
N MET A 29 -2.26 -11.57 -1.78
CA MET A 29 -1.09 -10.70 -1.55
C MET A 29 -0.54 -10.90 -0.13
N ASN A 30 0.79 -10.88 0.01
CA ASN A 30 1.43 -10.87 1.32
C ASN A 30 1.48 -9.44 1.90
N LYS A 31 1.86 -9.33 3.17
CA LYS A 31 1.91 -8.04 3.89
C LYS A 31 2.86 -7.03 3.25
N ASP A 32 4.00 -7.47 2.73
CA ASP A 32 4.99 -6.58 2.10
C ASP A 32 4.45 -5.98 0.81
N GLN A 33 3.77 -6.78 -0.02
CA GLN A 33 3.08 -6.31 -1.23
C GLN A 33 1.99 -5.30 -0.88
N VAL A 34 1.27 -5.50 0.22
CA VAL A 34 0.28 -4.53 0.71
C VAL A 34 0.96 -3.23 1.13
N ILE A 35 2.08 -3.30 1.87
CA ILE A 35 2.85 -2.13 2.30
C ILE A 35 3.37 -1.34 1.08
N GLU A 36 3.89 -2.02 0.06
CA GLU A 36 4.34 -1.37 -1.17
C GLU A 36 3.19 -0.66 -1.90
N THR A 37 1.96 -1.18 -1.77
CA THR A 37 0.77 -0.69 -2.48
C THR A 37 0.08 0.46 -1.73
N TRP A 38 -0.17 0.31 -0.42
CA TRP A 38 -0.97 1.24 0.40
C TRP A 38 -0.17 1.92 1.53
N GLY A 39 1.10 1.58 1.71
CA GLY A 39 1.92 2.05 2.82
C GLY A 39 1.65 1.30 4.12
N GLN A 40 2.24 1.80 5.21
CA GLN A 40 2.08 1.22 6.53
C GLN A 40 0.68 1.47 7.11
N PRO A 41 0.03 0.47 7.72
CA PRO A 41 -1.22 0.69 8.43
C PRO A 41 -1.00 1.54 9.68
N ARG A 42 -2.04 2.24 10.14
CA ARG A 42 -1.94 3.00 11.41
C ARG A 42 -2.30 2.16 12.63
N SER A 43 -3.08 1.11 12.44
CA SER A 43 -3.48 0.20 13.50
C SER A 43 -3.57 -1.22 12.97
N ILE A 44 -3.11 -2.16 13.79
CA ILE A 44 -3.11 -3.59 13.51
C ILE A 44 -3.81 -4.27 14.68
N GLN A 45 -4.76 -5.15 14.37
CA GLN A 45 -5.43 -6.01 15.35
C GLN A 45 -5.20 -7.46 14.95
N THR A 46 -4.73 -8.28 15.90
CA THR A 46 -4.53 -9.71 15.66
C THR A 46 -5.46 -10.50 16.56
N ALA A 47 -6.20 -11.43 15.97
CA ALA A 47 -7.08 -12.34 16.68
C ALA A 47 -6.73 -13.78 16.30
N LYS A 48 -6.78 -14.68 17.29
CA LYS A 48 -6.69 -16.12 17.02
C LYS A 48 -8.04 -16.59 16.51
N ASN A 49 -8.05 -17.33 15.40
CA ASN A 49 -9.27 -17.93 14.91
C ASN A 49 -9.59 -19.16 15.77
N SER A 50 -10.59 -19.05 16.65
CA SER A 50 -10.99 -20.18 17.51
C SER A 50 -11.51 -21.39 16.72
N ALA A 51 -12.00 -21.19 15.49
CA ALA A 51 -12.46 -22.28 14.62
C ALA A 51 -11.31 -23.03 13.91
N GLN A 52 -10.13 -22.41 13.80
CA GLN A 52 -8.96 -22.97 13.14
C GLN A 52 -7.76 -22.79 14.06
N ARG A 53 -7.45 -23.82 14.85
CA ARG A 53 -6.54 -23.78 16.02
C ARG A 53 -5.18 -23.11 15.78
N ASN A 54 -4.71 -23.08 14.53
CA ASN A 54 -3.41 -22.55 14.11
C ASN A 54 -3.51 -21.33 13.18
N ASN A 55 -4.71 -20.87 12.82
CA ASN A 55 -4.88 -19.73 11.93
C ASN A 55 -5.04 -18.44 12.74
N PHE A 56 -4.33 -17.42 12.28
CA PHE A 56 -4.40 -16.08 12.84
C PHE A 56 -5.07 -15.17 11.82
N THR A 57 -6.04 -14.39 12.32
CA THR A 57 -6.64 -13.32 11.55
C THR A 57 -5.98 -12.02 11.99
N GLU A 58 -5.41 -11.30 11.03
CA GLU A 58 -4.83 -9.99 11.28
C GLU A 58 -5.58 -8.95 10.47
N LYS A 59 -6.02 -7.89 11.14
CA LYS A 59 -6.79 -6.82 10.52
C LYS A 59 -6.04 -5.51 10.60
N TRP A 60 -5.79 -4.92 9.45
CA TRP A 60 -5.10 -3.65 9.30
C TRP A 60 -6.09 -2.54 9.03
N TYR A 61 -5.87 -1.38 9.64
CA TYR A 61 -6.71 -0.21 9.48
C TYR A 61 -5.89 0.98 9.00
N TYR A 62 -6.40 1.62 7.95
CA TYR A 62 -5.89 2.85 7.38
C TYR A 62 -6.93 3.94 7.62
N TYR A 63 -6.49 5.09 8.10
CA TYR A 63 -7.37 6.20 8.45
C TYR A 63 -7.00 7.39 7.57
N LYS A 64 -7.96 8.25 7.20
CA LYS A 64 -7.60 9.56 6.64
C LYS A 64 -6.87 10.38 7.70
N GLN A 65 -5.95 11.23 7.32
CA GLN A 65 -5.56 12.34 8.19
C GLN A 65 -6.48 13.49 7.79
N LYS A 66 -7.53 13.74 8.56
CA LYS A 66 -8.31 14.97 8.44
C LYS A 66 -8.30 15.66 9.80
N ASP A 67 -7.45 16.68 9.88
CA ASP A 67 -7.51 17.80 10.82
C ASP A 67 -7.71 17.42 12.30
N GLY A 68 -6.92 16.46 12.79
CA GLY A 68 -6.85 16.11 14.22
C GLY A 68 -8.10 15.42 14.78
N LYS A 69 -9.10 15.07 13.96
CA LYS A 69 -10.38 14.48 14.40
C LYS A 69 -10.73 13.15 13.73
N THR A 70 -9.76 12.40 13.23
CA THR A 70 -10.10 11.14 12.55
C THR A 70 -10.37 10.01 13.56
N LYS A 71 -11.62 9.54 13.61
CA LYS A 71 -12.04 8.37 14.41
C LYS A 71 -12.43 7.14 13.59
N LEU A 72 -12.62 7.25 12.28
CA LEU A 72 -13.07 6.15 11.43
C LEU A 72 -12.00 5.73 10.40
N PRO A 73 -11.80 4.42 10.19
CA PRO A 73 -10.92 3.94 9.13
C PRO A 73 -11.50 4.28 7.76
N GLU A 74 -10.64 4.65 6.82
CA GLU A 74 -10.95 4.84 5.40
C GLU A 74 -10.85 3.51 4.65
N LYS A 75 -9.90 2.66 5.05
CA LYS A 75 -9.69 1.35 4.44
C LYS A 75 -9.33 0.36 5.52
N SER A 76 -9.67 -0.91 5.31
CA SER A 76 -9.18 -1.99 6.14
C SER A 76 -8.85 -3.22 5.32
N ILE A 77 -7.94 -4.04 5.81
CA ILE A 77 -7.54 -5.30 5.16
C ILE A 77 -7.59 -6.40 6.21
N ILE A 78 -8.09 -7.56 5.82
CA ILE A 78 -8.07 -8.78 6.62
C ILE A 78 -7.07 -9.73 5.98
N PHE A 79 -6.14 -10.20 6.80
CA PHE A 79 -5.19 -11.24 6.47
C PHE A 79 -5.58 -12.52 7.20
N GLU A 80 -5.53 -13.63 6.47
CA GLU A 80 -5.62 -14.98 7.00
C GLU A 80 -4.34 -15.70 6.61
N ASP A 81 -3.65 -16.28 7.59
CA ASP A 81 -2.36 -16.97 7.40
C ASP A 81 -1.32 -16.11 6.66
N GLY A 82 -1.32 -14.81 6.95
CA GLY A 82 -0.36 -13.84 6.42
C GLY A 82 -0.65 -13.34 5.00
N LYS A 83 -1.76 -13.76 4.39
CA LYS A 83 -2.18 -13.33 3.04
C LYS A 83 -3.50 -12.58 3.08
N VAL A 84 -3.69 -11.63 2.17
CA VAL A 84 -4.94 -10.88 2.03
C VAL A 84 -6.09 -11.84 1.74
N SER A 85 -7.03 -11.91 2.65
CA SER A 85 -8.32 -12.58 2.47
C SER A 85 -9.35 -11.58 1.95
N TYR A 86 -9.35 -10.36 2.48
CA TYR A 86 -10.31 -9.32 2.08
C TYR A 86 -9.73 -7.90 2.23
N ALA A 87 -10.17 -6.97 1.38
CA ALA A 87 -9.87 -5.55 1.50
C ALA A 87 -11.16 -4.72 1.39
N PHE A 88 -11.37 -3.80 2.32
CA PHE A 88 -12.50 -2.89 2.39
C PHE A 88 -12.03 -1.45 2.19
N ILE A 89 -12.77 -0.71 1.37
CA ILE A 89 -12.64 0.74 1.21
C ILE A 89 -14.00 1.32 1.58
N TYR A 90 -14.02 2.23 2.56
CA TYR A 90 -15.23 2.85 3.11
C TYR A 90 -15.59 4.15 2.38
#